data_AF-A0A2N2LXJ3-F1
#
_entry.id   AF-A0A2N2LXJ3-F1
#
_cell.length_a   1.000
_cell.length_b   1.000
_cell.length_c   1.000
_cell.angle_alpha   90.00
_cell.angle_beta   90.00
_cell.angle_gamma   90.00
#
_symmetry.space_group_name_H-M   'P 1'
#
loop_
_entity.id
_entity.type
_entity.pdbx_description
1 polymer ?
#
loop_
_entity_poly.entity_id
_entity_poly.type
_entity_poly.pdbx_seq_one_letter_code
_entity_poly.pdbx_strand_id
1 'polypeptide(L)'
;MRTFFERSFLVGIGLLSITHEKAQKIVDELTRRGEVQKDEAKDWVEQLVQRGEEERQSLRKLIRDEVKSALDELGLVTKQDLQDLTTRIDAMGKQGKA
;
A
#
# COMPACT_ATOMS: atom_id res chain seq x y z
N MET A 1 7.24 23.21 -22.77
CA MET A 1 6.47 22.05 -23.30
C MET A 1 7.13 20.70 -23.02
N ARG A 2 8.46 20.52 -23.12
CA ARG A 2 9.14 19.24 -22.79
C ARG A 2 8.89 18.75 -21.33
N THR A 3 8.83 19.68 -20.38
CA THR A 3 8.61 19.40 -18.96
C THR A 3 7.23 18.83 -18.63
N PHE A 4 6.19 19.16 -19.41
CA PHE A 4 4.84 18.64 -19.17
C PHE A 4 4.72 17.19 -19.62
N PHE A 5 5.38 16.79 -20.71
CA PHE A 5 5.33 15.42 -21.18
C PHE A 5 6.13 14.47 -20.27
N GLU A 6 7.32 14.90 -19.81
CA GLU A 6 8.13 14.16 -18.82
C GLU A 6 7.39 14.02 -17.49
N ARG A 7 6.79 15.09 -16.98
CA ARG A 7 5.97 15.05 -15.75
C ARG A 7 4.73 14.18 -15.92
N SER A 8 4.03 14.27 -17.06
CA SER A 8 2.89 13.40 -17.35
C SER A 8 3.27 11.94 -17.53
N PHE A 9 4.49 11.63 -17.99
CA PHE A 9 4.98 10.25 -18.08
C PHE A 9 5.34 9.69 -16.70
N LEU A 10 5.98 10.49 -15.84
CA LEU A 10 6.24 10.16 -14.43
C LEU A 10 4.94 9.98 -13.63
N VAL A 11 3.93 10.79 -13.91
CA VAL A 11 2.58 10.68 -13.32
C VAL A 11 1.81 9.49 -13.90
N GLY A 12 1.93 9.22 -15.21
CA GLY A 12 1.29 8.09 -15.90
C GLY A 12 1.87 6.72 -15.51
N ILE A 13 3.09 6.70 -14.97
CA ILE A 13 3.68 5.54 -14.31
C ILE A 13 2.98 5.25 -12.98
N GLY A 14 2.38 6.25 -12.35
CA GLY A 14 1.76 6.16 -11.03
C GLY A 14 2.80 5.91 -9.93
N LEU A 15 2.69 6.63 -8.82
CA LEU A 15 3.54 6.40 -7.64
C LEU A 15 3.50 4.94 -7.18
N LEU A 16 2.37 4.26 -7.41
CA LEU A 16 2.11 2.86 -7.12
C LEU A 16 2.83 1.86 -8.03
N SER A 17 3.46 2.30 -9.12
CA SER A 17 4.22 1.44 -10.04
C SER A 17 5.70 1.82 -10.14
N ILE A 18 6.24 2.48 -9.12
CA ILE A 18 7.70 2.60 -8.98
C ILE A 18 8.26 1.20 -8.85
N THR A 19 8.98 0.78 -9.90
CA THR A 19 9.77 -0.44 -9.93
C THR A 19 11.24 -0.07 -9.88
N HIS A 20 12.09 -1.03 -9.55
CA HIS A 20 13.54 -0.84 -9.55
C HIS A 20 14.05 -0.20 -10.86
N GLU A 21 13.58 -0.69 -12.01
CA GLU A 21 13.95 -0.13 -13.33
C GLU A 21 13.55 1.34 -13.51
N LYS A 22 12.39 1.73 -12.98
CA LYS A 22 11.90 3.11 -13.09
C LYS A 22 12.64 4.04 -12.13
N ALA A 23 12.86 3.58 -10.89
CA ALA A 23 13.70 4.30 -9.93
C ALA A 23 15.11 4.51 -10.49
N GLN A 24 15.69 3.49 -11.12
CA GLN A 24 16.99 3.60 -11.76
C GLN A 24 17.02 4.62 -12.89
N LYS A 25 16.02 4.64 -13.78
CA LYS A 25 15.91 5.67 -14.83
C LYS A 25 15.83 7.09 -14.27
N ILE A 26 15.06 7.29 -13.19
CA ILE A 26 14.92 8.60 -12.53
C ILE A 26 16.27 9.03 -11.96
N VAL A 27 16.94 8.16 -11.21
CA VAL A 27 18.22 8.49 -10.58
C VAL A 27 19.33 8.68 -11.61
N ASP A 28 19.34 7.90 -12.69
CA ASP A 28 20.29 8.08 -13.80
C ASP A 28 20.13 9.45 -14.46
N GLU A 29 18.88 9.93 -14.60
CA GLU A 29 18.61 11.26 -15.14
C GLU A 29 19.07 12.37 -14.17
N LEU A 30 18.79 12.22 -12.87
CA LEU A 30 19.26 13.15 -11.83
C LEU A 30 20.80 13.18 -11.76
N THR A 31 21.44 12.02 -11.90
CA THR A 31 22.90 11.90 -11.93
C THR A 31 23.49 12.57 -13.17
N ARG A 32 22.85 12.41 -14.35
CA ARG A 32 23.26 13.11 -15.58
C ARG A 32 23.13 14.62 -15.47
N ARG A 33 22.15 15.11 -14.71
CA ARG A 33 21.95 16.54 -14.43
C ARG A 33 22.89 17.07 -13.35
N GLY A 34 23.66 16.20 -12.68
CA GLY A 34 24.54 16.55 -11.57
C GLY A 34 23.81 16.79 -10.26
N GLU A 35 22.53 16.40 -10.16
CA GLU A 35 21.70 16.54 -8.96
C GLU A 35 21.95 15.41 -7.95
N VAL A 36 22.43 14.25 -8.42
CA VAL A 36 22.81 13.10 -7.60
C VAL A 36 24.23 12.68 -7.94
N GLN A 37 25.02 12.38 -6.91
CA GLN A 37 26.36 11.87 -7.10
C GLN A 37 26.34 10.39 -7.53
N LYS A 38 27.26 9.98 -8.41
CA LYS A 38 27.28 8.61 -8.97
C LYS A 38 27.42 7.52 -7.91
N ASP A 39 28.17 7.79 -6.86
CA ASP A 39 28.38 6.94 -5.70
C ASP A 39 27.13 6.78 -4.83
N GLU A 40 26.25 7.78 -4.81
CA GLU A 40 24.98 7.74 -4.06
C GLU A 40 23.80 7.22 -4.89
N ALA A 41 23.96 7.12 -6.21
CA ALA A 41 22.87 6.77 -7.13
C ALA A 41 22.16 5.45 -6.75
N LYS A 42 22.91 4.46 -6.28
CA LYS A 42 22.32 3.17 -5.87
C LYS A 42 21.40 3.32 -4.65
N ASP A 43 21.84 4.06 -3.64
CA ASP A 43 21.07 4.27 -2.41
C ASP A 43 19.78 5.05 -2.69
N TRP A 44 19.83 6.02 -3.60
CA TRP A 44 18.66 6.75 -4.06
C TRP A 44 17.63 5.84 -4.76
N VAL A 45 18.09 4.87 -5.56
CA VAL A 45 17.21 3.88 -6.19
C VAL A 45 16.51 3.03 -5.14
N GLU A 46 17.26 2.52 -4.17
CA GLU A 46 16.72 1.70 -3.08
C GLU A 46 15.70 2.48 -2.24
N GLN A 47 16.00 3.74 -1.89
CA GLN A 47 15.08 4.60 -1.14
C GLN A 47 13.78 4.89 -1.90
N LEU A 48 13.85 5.15 -3.21
CA LEU A 48 12.66 5.39 -4.03
C LEU A 48 11.77 4.15 -4.11
N VAL A 49 12.37 2.97 -4.27
CA VAL A 49 11.64 1.70 -4.29
C VAL A 49 10.99 1.43 -2.93
N GLN A 50 11.75 1.60 -1.84
CA GLN A 50 11.25 1.38 -0.49
C GLN A 50 10.07 2.31 -0.17
N ARG A 51 10.20 3.61 -0.41
CA ARG A 51 9.12 4.58 -0.20
C ARG A 51 7.88 4.23 -1.02
N GLY A 52 8.08 3.83 -2.28
CA GLY A 52 6.99 3.36 -3.13
C GLY A 52 6.22 2.18 -2.52
N GLU A 53 6.91 1.21 -1.93
CA GLU A 53 6.27 0.06 -1.27
C GLU A 53 5.54 0.46 0.03
N GLU A 54 6.13 1.34 0.84
CA GLU A 54 5.52 1.88 2.06
C GLU A 54 4.21 2.63 1.75
N GLU A 55 4.20 3.49 0.73
CA GLU A 55 3.00 4.21 0.28
C GLU A 55 1.93 3.26 -0.27
N ARG A 56 2.33 2.21 -1.01
CA ARG A 56 1.40 1.17 -1.47
C ARG A 56 0.76 0.44 -0.30
N GLN A 57 1.53 0.10 0.73
CA GLN A 57 1.01 -0.57 1.92
C GLN A 57 0.04 0.32 2.69
N SER A 58 0.40 1.60 2.88
CA SER A 58 -0.47 2.59 3.51
C SER A 58 -1.79 2.75 2.77
N LEU A 59 -1.75 2.88 1.43
CA LEU A 59 -2.95 2.98 0.61
C LEU A 59 -3.82 1.71 0.68
N ARG A 60 -3.20 0.52 0.61
CA ARG A 60 -3.94 -0.76 0.77
C ARG A 60 -4.63 -0.85 2.12
N LYS A 61 -4.00 -0.33 3.18
CA LYS A 61 -4.60 -0.30 4.51
C LYS A 61 -5.79 0.65 4.54
N LEU A 62 -5.64 1.86 4.03
CA LEU A 62 -6.72 2.84 3.96
C LEU A 62 -7.93 2.31 3.19
N ILE A 63 -7.71 1.68 2.02
CA ILE A 63 -8.79 1.05 1.25
C ILE A 63 -9.47 -0.06 2.05
N ARG A 64 -8.70 -0.91 2.72
CA ARG A 64 -9.25 -2.01 3.52
C ARG A 64 -10.10 -1.48 4.68
N ASP A 65 -9.62 -0.45 5.35
CA ASP A 65 -10.29 0.16 6.49
C ASP A 65 -11.59 0.84 6.03
N GLU A 66 -11.57 1.55 4.91
CA GLU A 66 -12.75 2.17 4.30
C GLU A 66 -13.80 1.12 3.88
N VAL A 67 -13.36 0.04 3.21
CA VAL A 67 -14.24 -1.07 2.85
C VAL A 67 -14.83 -1.71 4.09
N LYS A 68 -14.03 -1.94 5.13
CA LYS A 68 -14.52 -2.50 6.39
C LYS A 68 -15.57 -1.59 7.02
N SER A 69 -15.31 -0.28 7.10
CA SER A 69 -16.26 0.71 7.63
C SER A 69 -17.58 0.70 6.85
N ALA A 70 -17.51 0.66 5.52
CA ALA A 70 -18.70 0.59 4.67
C ALA A 70 -19.50 -0.71 4.89
N LEU A 71 -18.84 -1.85 5.07
CA LEU A 71 -19.51 -3.12 5.38
C LEU A 71 -20.16 -3.09 6.77
N ASP A 72 -19.49 -2.50 7.76
CA ASP A 72 -20.00 -2.32 9.12
C ASP A 72 -21.24 -1.39 9.12
N GLU A 73 -21.22 -0.30 8.36
CA GLU A 73 -22.35 0.62 8.18
C GLU A 73 -23.56 -0.04 7.51
N LEU A 74 -23.32 -0.98 6.58
CA LEU A 74 -24.37 -1.78 5.96
C LEU A 74 -24.91 -2.90 6.88
N GLY A 75 -24.35 -3.05 8.08
CA GLY A 75 -24.75 -4.08 9.04
C GLY A 75 -24.35 -5.50 8.63
N LEU A 76 -23.33 -5.64 7.78
CA LEU A 76 -22.86 -6.95 7.33
C LEU A 76 -22.01 -7.61 8.41
N VAL A 77 -22.50 -8.73 8.93
CA VAL A 77 -21.82 -9.51 9.96
C VAL A 77 -20.61 -10.22 9.35
N THR A 78 -19.44 -10.10 9.98
CA THR A 78 -18.24 -10.80 9.51
C THR A 78 -18.28 -12.28 9.88
N LYS A 79 -17.47 -13.10 9.19
CA LYS A 79 -17.33 -14.52 9.55
C LYS A 79 -16.82 -14.71 10.99
N GLN A 80 -16.04 -13.74 11.48
CA GLN A 80 -15.47 -13.77 12.81
C GLN A 80 -16.53 -13.52 13.88
N ASP A 81 -17.44 -12.57 13.65
CA ASP A 81 -18.59 -12.32 14.53
C ASP A 81 -19.48 -13.57 14.67
N LEU A 82 -19.68 -14.32 13.57
CA LEU A 82 -20.41 -15.60 13.60
C LEU A 82 -19.69 -16.67 14.43
N GLN A 83 -18.36 -16.78 14.30
CA GLN A 83 -17.56 -17.74 15.08
C GLN A 83 -17.56 -17.40 16.58
N ASP A 84 -17.48 -16.12 16.92
CA ASP A 84 -17.57 -15.64 18.29
C ASP A 84 -18.95 -15.96 18.87
N LEU A 85 -20.01 -15.78 18.08
CA LEU A 85 -21.37 -16.14 18.47
C LEU A 85 -21.51 -17.66 18.68
N THR A 86 -21.00 -18.51 17.78
CA THR A 86 -21.00 -19.97 17.95
C THR A 86 -20.27 -20.39 19.22
N THR A 87 -19.10 -19.81 19.48
CA THR A 87 -18.31 -20.12 20.68
C THR A 87 -19.06 -19.77 21.96
N ARG A 88 -19.74 -18.62 21.99
CA ARG A 88 -20.58 -18.21 23.12
C ARG A 88 -21.78 -19.14 23.32
N ILE A 89 -22.45 -19.53 22.23
CA ILE A 89 -23.58 -20.48 22.28
C ILE A 89 -23.11 -21.84 22.81
N ASP A 90 -21.97 -22.36 22.35
CA ASP A 90 -21.40 -23.61 22.82
C ASP A 90 -21.01 -23.56 24.31
N ALA A 91 -20.48 -22.43 24.77
CA ALA A 91 -20.13 -22.22 26.18
C ALA A 91 -21.39 -22.22 27.08
N MET A 92 -22.45 -21.52 26.66
CA MET A 92 -23.74 -21.52 27.38
C MET A 92 -24.42 -22.89 27.35
N GLY A 93 -24.38 -23.59 26.22
CA GLY A 93 -24.93 -24.93 26.08
C GLY A 93 -24.25 -25.98 26.98
N LYS A 94 -23.00 -25.76 27.38
CA LYS A 94 -22.29 -26.59 28.36
C LYS A 94 -22.66 -26.26 29.81
N GLN A 95 -22.98 -25.00 30.11
CA GLN A 95 -23.39 -24.58 31.45
C GLN A 95 -24.83 -24.99 31.81
N GLY A 96 -25.73 -25.08 30.83
CA GLY A 96 -27.11 -25.54 31.05
C GLY A 96 -27.30 -27.06 31.18
N LYS A 97 -26.21 -27.85 31.12
CA LYS A 97 -26.23 -29.32 31.26
C LYS A 97 -25.67 -29.83 32.60
N ALA A 98 -25.40 -28.92 33.55
CA ALA A 98 -25.09 -29.23 34.95
C ALA A 98 -26.33 -28.93 35.82
#